data_AF-A0A0Q9SN20-F1
#
_entry.id   AF-A0A0Q9SN20-F1
#
_cell.length_a   1.000
_cell.length_b   1.000
_cell.length_c   1.000
_cell.angle_alpha   90.00
_cell.angle_beta   90.00
_cell.angle_gamma   90.00
#
_symmetry.space_group_name_H-M   'P 1'
#
loop_
_entity.id
_entity.type
_entity.pdbx_description
1 polymer ?
#
loop_
_entity_poly.entity_id
_entity_poly.type
_entity_poly.pdbx_seq_one_letter_code
_entity_poly.pdbx_strand_id
1 'polypeptide(L)'
;MGVPALLIRRARDFHEPLLGKRARFLMTSHSTEGDWLAHGWKDGLRIVSEVNDDPGGLDEPAVWVQEERDYYGDTQSTNRFAVGRSRLWIEQYVSAPPPDTDIGRQSWIENLNRDPNSPELRMMHHAEGHPDPVGARVVVVGEVVETDLRAVSPVRMTDNGELAITVMAERDWYRWARDYPAEPHPTLRWELAARVWVE
;
A
#
# COMPACT_ATOMS: atom_id res chain seq x y z
N MET A 1 -8.00 12.19 -18.94
CA MET A 1 -7.26 12.34 -17.67
C MET A 1 -6.94 10.94 -17.17
N GLY A 2 -5.74 10.74 -16.61
CA GLY A 2 -5.38 9.43 -16.06
C GLY A 2 -6.06 9.18 -14.71
N VAL A 3 -6.27 7.92 -14.39
CA VAL A 3 -6.85 7.40 -13.14
C VAL A 3 -5.70 7.03 -12.19
N PRO A 4 -5.80 7.34 -10.89
CA PRO A 4 -4.82 6.87 -9.90
C PRO A 4 -4.72 5.35 -9.86
N ALA A 5 -3.50 4.86 -9.82
CA ALA A 5 -3.19 3.44 -9.75
C ALA A 5 -1.93 3.20 -8.90
N LEU A 6 -1.81 1.97 -8.41
CA LEU A 6 -0.60 1.46 -7.80
C LEU A 6 0.18 0.64 -8.81
N LEU A 7 1.36 1.12 -9.19
CA LEU A 7 2.36 0.34 -9.89
C LEU A 7 3.21 -0.42 -8.87
N ILE A 8 3.14 -1.75 -8.95
CA ILE A 8 3.87 -2.67 -8.10
C ILE A 8 4.97 -3.30 -8.94
N ARG A 9 6.24 -2.97 -8.63
CA ARG A 9 7.42 -3.45 -9.38
C ARG A 9 8.58 -3.80 -8.46
N ARG A 10 9.52 -4.61 -8.92
CA ARG A 10 10.62 -5.09 -8.07
C ARG A 10 11.53 -3.97 -7.62
N ALA A 11 12.01 -4.05 -6.38
CA ALA A 11 12.95 -3.10 -5.78
C ALA A 11 14.29 -3.01 -6.54
N ARG A 12 14.72 -4.10 -7.20
CA ARG A 12 15.93 -4.10 -8.04
C ARG A 12 15.83 -3.19 -9.27
N ASP A 13 14.61 -2.90 -9.73
CA ASP A 13 14.35 -2.11 -10.94
C ASP A 13 14.25 -0.59 -10.64
N PHE A 14 14.47 -0.18 -9.38
CA PHE A 14 14.53 1.21 -8.98
C PHE A 14 15.97 1.72 -8.95
N HIS A 15 16.15 2.95 -9.46
CA HIS A 15 17.40 3.71 -9.42
C HIS A 15 17.36 4.90 -8.46
N GLU A 16 16.22 5.10 -7.80
CA GLU A 16 15.99 6.13 -6.79
C GLU A 16 16.09 5.53 -5.36
N PRO A 17 16.30 6.36 -4.31
CA PRO A 17 16.34 5.88 -2.94
C PRO A 17 15.09 5.09 -2.56
N LEU A 18 15.27 3.97 -1.85
CA LEU A 18 14.19 3.08 -1.47
C LEU A 18 13.62 3.40 -0.08
N LEU A 19 14.35 4.14 0.75
CA LEU A 19 13.97 4.46 2.12
C LEU A 19 12.58 5.12 2.21
N GLY A 20 11.76 4.63 3.12
CA GLY A 20 10.40 5.12 3.38
C GLY A 20 9.33 4.64 2.38
N LYS A 21 9.74 4.00 1.27
CA LYS A 21 8.78 3.45 0.30
C LYS A 21 8.01 2.27 0.89
N ARG A 22 6.77 2.14 0.45
CA ARG A 22 5.94 0.97 0.73
C ARG A 22 6.43 -0.23 -0.04
N ALA A 23 6.35 -1.39 0.59
CA ALA A 23 6.81 -2.61 -0.01
C ALA A 23 5.92 -3.81 0.31
N ARG A 24 6.12 -4.84 -0.51
CA ARG A 24 5.62 -6.19 -0.34
C ARG A 24 6.79 -7.15 -0.47
N PHE A 25 6.78 -8.19 0.33
CA PHE A 25 7.76 -9.25 0.31
C PHE A 25 7.14 -10.55 -0.20
N LEU A 26 7.72 -11.11 -1.26
CA LEU A 26 7.35 -12.41 -1.78
C LEU A 26 7.96 -13.50 -0.90
N MET A 27 7.13 -14.14 -0.08
CA MET A 27 7.52 -15.25 0.77
C MET A 27 7.43 -16.55 -0.02
N THR A 28 8.49 -17.35 -0.01
CA THR A 28 8.41 -18.77 -0.37
C THR A 28 8.85 -19.61 0.82
N SER A 29 8.14 -20.69 1.09
CA SER A 29 8.55 -21.69 2.08
C SER A 29 8.90 -22.99 1.37
N HIS A 30 9.97 -23.62 1.83
CA HIS A 30 10.41 -24.93 1.36
C HIS A 30 10.34 -25.94 2.51
N SER A 31 10.16 -27.22 2.17
CA SER A 31 10.30 -28.33 3.09
C SER A 31 11.77 -28.48 3.48
N THR A 32 12.03 -29.25 4.54
CA THR A 32 13.39 -29.67 4.90
C THR A 32 14.10 -30.45 3.78
N GLU A 33 13.34 -31.01 2.83
CA GLU A 33 13.86 -31.74 1.66
C GLU A 33 14.03 -30.83 0.43
N GLY A 34 13.68 -29.54 0.56
CA GLY A 34 13.81 -28.52 -0.50
C GLY A 34 12.55 -28.33 -1.35
N ASP A 35 11.52 -29.15 -1.17
CA ASP A 35 10.26 -29.04 -1.92
C ASP A 35 9.55 -27.74 -1.61
N TRP A 36 8.96 -27.13 -2.63
CA TRP A 36 8.19 -25.92 -2.44
C TRP A 36 6.86 -26.23 -1.71
N LEU A 37 6.65 -25.61 -0.55
CA LEU A 37 5.49 -25.85 0.30
C LEU A 37 4.41 -24.78 0.14
N ALA A 38 4.80 -23.52 0.01
CA ALA A 38 3.86 -22.42 -0.12
C ALA A 38 4.53 -21.19 -0.74
N HIS A 39 3.68 -20.35 -1.32
CA HIS A 39 4.00 -18.98 -1.69
C HIS A 39 2.96 -18.05 -1.08
N GLY A 40 3.39 -16.85 -0.74
CA GLY A 40 2.51 -15.83 -0.22
C GLY A 40 3.15 -14.46 -0.27
N TRP A 41 2.34 -13.45 -0.05
CA TRP A 41 2.79 -12.07 0.06
C TRP A 41 2.68 -11.62 1.49
N LYS A 42 3.74 -10.98 1.98
CA LYS A 42 3.66 -10.10 3.15
C LYS A 42 3.57 -8.67 2.63
N ASP A 43 2.43 -8.03 2.84
CA ASP A 43 2.18 -6.63 2.50
C ASP A 43 2.23 -5.75 3.75
N GLY A 44 1.88 -4.47 3.61
CA GLY A 44 1.91 -3.52 4.73
C GLY A 44 3.32 -3.25 5.26
N LEU A 45 4.35 -3.31 4.40
CA LEU A 45 5.74 -3.10 4.81
C LEU A 45 6.25 -1.73 4.38
N ARG A 46 7.22 -1.20 5.13
CA ARG A 46 8.04 -0.03 4.79
C ARG A 46 9.52 -0.39 4.78
N ILE A 47 10.24 0.23 3.86
CA ILE A 47 11.70 0.14 3.79
C ILE A 47 12.29 1.14 4.78
N VAL A 48 13.15 0.66 5.69
CA VAL A 48 13.69 1.45 6.81
C VAL A 48 15.21 1.58 6.79
N SER A 49 15.85 1.14 5.71
CA SER A 49 17.27 1.37 5.48
C SER A 49 17.57 1.70 4.02
N GLU A 50 18.74 2.27 3.79
CA GLU A 50 19.37 2.24 2.47
C GLU A 50 19.73 0.81 2.07
N VAL A 51 20.08 0.63 0.80
CA VAL A 51 20.56 -0.66 0.28
C VAL A 51 21.90 -1.01 0.93
N ASN A 52 21.99 -2.22 1.47
CA ASN A 52 23.20 -2.83 1.99
C ASN A 52 23.67 -3.92 1.03
N ASP A 53 24.90 -3.81 0.52
CA ASP A 53 25.49 -4.77 -0.42
C ASP A 53 26.01 -6.05 0.26
N ASP A 54 26.22 -6.03 1.58
CA ASP A 54 26.61 -7.20 2.37
C ASP A 54 25.70 -7.37 3.60
N PRO A 55 24.43 -7.75 3.38
CA PRO A 55 23.52 -8.05 4.47
C PRO A 55 23.79 -9.48 4.90
N GLY A 56 24.56 -9.66 5.98
CA GLY A 56 24.94 -10.99 6.48
C GLY A 56 23.77 -11.99 6.46
N GLY A 57 23.98 -13.13 5.79
CA GLY A 57 22.97 -14.17 5.61
C GLY A 57 22.17 -14.11 4.30
N LEU A 58 22.45 -13.14 3.42
CA LEU A 58 21.89 -13.05 2.06
C LEU A 58 23.01 -13.01 1.02
N ASP A 59 22.74 -13.53 -0.17
CA ASP A 59 23.65 -13.61 -1.32
C ASP A 59 23.42 -12.48 -2.34
N GLU A 60 22.63 -11.47 -1.98
CA GLU A 60 22.31 -10.30 -2.82
C GLU A 60 22.19 -9.01 -1.99
N PRO A 61 22.29 -7.83 -2.61
CA PRO A 61 21.99 -6.56 -1.94
C PRO A 61 20.56 -6.54 -1.37
N ALA A 62 20.43 -6.06 -0.14
CA ALA A 62 19.18 -6.09 0.61
C ALA A 62 18.85 -4.76 1.27
N VAL A 63 17.63 -4.66 1.77
CA VAL A 63 17.18 -3.57 2.64
C VAL A 63 16.54 -4.14 3.89
N TRP A 64 16.53 -3.37 4.97
CA TRP A 64 15.72 -3.67 6.14
C TRP A 64 14.28 -3.18 5.90
N VAL A 65 13.33 -4.05 6.19
CA VAL A 65 11.90 -3.72 6.13
C VAL A 65 11.23 -3.94 7.49
N GLN A 66 10.13 -3.24 7.70
CA GLN A 66 9.35 -3.25 8.92
C GLN A 66 7.86 -3.15 8.59
N GLU A 67 6.99 -3.68 9.45
CA GLU A 67 5.55 -3.43 9.39
C GLU A 67 5.23 -1.93 9.42
N GLU A 68 4.31 -1.47 8.59
CA GLU A 68 3.91 -0.05 8.49
C GLU A 68 3.43 0.51 9.82
N ARG A 69 2.64 -0.28 10.55
CA ARG A 69 2.18 0.10 11.89
C ARG A 69 3.35 0.42 12.81
N ASP A 70 4.39 -0.41 12.77
CA ASP A 70 5.54 -0.26 13.66
C ASP A 70 6.44 0.89 13.16
N TYR A 71 6.59 1.05 11.84
CA TYR A 71 7.29 2.17 11.21
C TYR A 71 6.75 3.54 11.66
N TYR A 72 5.42 3.68 11.75
CA TYR A 72 4.77 4.91 12.20
C TYR A 72 4.60 5.02 13.72
N GLY A 73 4.44 3.87 14.39
CA GLY A 73 4.10 3.82 15.80
C GLY A 73 5.30 3.95 16.73
N ASP A 74 6.37 3.21 16.44
CA ASP A 74 7.52 3.02 17.33
C ASP A 74 8.83 3.00 16.53
N THR A 75 9.49 4.16 16.48
CA THR A 75 10.80 4.33 15.83
C THR A 75 11.92 3.52 16.50
N GLN A 76 11.66 2.89 17.66
CA GLN A 76 12.62 2.03 18.36
C GLN A 76 12.34 0.53 18.16
N SER A 77 11.27 0.17 17.46
CA SER A 77 10.96 -1.24 17.23
C SER A 77 12.10 -1.92 16.45
N THR A 78 12.62 -2.99 17.04
CA THR A 78 13.64 -3.85 16.44
C THR A 78 13.03 -4.95 15.57
N ASN A 79 11.71 -4.96 15.40
CA ASN A 79 10.98 -5.95 14.61
C ASN A 79 11.11 -5.66 13.11
N ARG A 80 12.34 -5.79 12.62
CA ARG A 80 12.72 -5.60 11.22
C ARG A 80 13.47 -6.83 10.73
N PHE A 81 13.40 -7.09 9.44
CA PHE A 81 14.12 -8.19 8.80
C PHE A 81 14.73 -7.72 7.49
N ALA A 82 15.85 -8.32 7.11
CA ALA A 82 16.50 -8.03 5.84
C ALA A 82 15.82 -8.78 4.70
N VAL A 83 15.61 -8.11 3.57
CA VAL A 83 15.01 -8.69 2.36
C VAL A 83 15.85 -8.33 1.15
N GLY A 84 16.29 -9.36 0.42
CA GLY A 84 16.99 -9.20 -0.85
C GLY A 84 16.11 -8.49 -1.89
N ARG A 85 16.72 -7.58 -2.67
CA ARG A 85 16.00 -6.72 -3.63
C ARG A 85 15.28 -7.51 -4.73
N SER A 86 15.68 -8.75 -5.00
CA SER A 86 15.02 -9.62 -5.97
C SER A 86 13.63 -10.09 -5.55
N ARG A 87 13.37 -10.14 -4.23
CA ARG A 87 12.13 -10.66 -3.61
C ARG A 87 11.24 -9.56 -3.03
N LEU A 88 11.71 -8.31 -3.09
CA LEU A 88 10.98 -7.15 -2.61
C LEU A 88 10.32 -6.39 -3.76
N TRP A 89 9.08 -6.00 -3.55
CA TRP A 89 8.24 -5.29 -4.49
C TRP A 89 7.80 -3.97 -3.89
N ILE A 90 7.87 -2.90 -4.66
CA ILE A 90 7.56 -1.54 -4.20
C ILE A 90 6.20 -1.14 -4.72
N GLU A 91 5.36 -0.58 -3.84
CA GLU A 91 4.10 0.05 -4.22
C GLU A 91 4.37 1.52 -4.57
N GLN A 92 4.13 1.92 -5.82
CA GLN A 92 4.31 3.29 -6.29
C GLN A 92 3.01 3.84 -6.87
N TYR A 93 2.58 5.00 -6.40
CA TYR A 93 1.46 5.71 -7.00
C TYR A 93 1.83 6.26 -8.38
N VAL A 94 0.96 6.01 -9.35
CA VAL A 94 1.10 6.48 -10.72
C VAL A 94 -0.26 6.93 -11.26
N SER A 95 -0.24 7.72 -12.33
CA SER A 95 -1.43 8.00 -13.13
C SER A 95 -1.44 7.05 -14.32
N ALA A 96 -2.51 6.26 -14.46
CA ALA A 96 -2.68 5.27 -15.52
C ALA A 96 -3.84 5.67 -16.45
N PRO A 97 -3.87 5.21 -17.71
CA PRO A 97 -5.08 5.32 -18.52
C PRO A 97 -6.24 4.58 -17.83
N PRO A 98 -7.49 5.04 -17.99
CA PRO A 98 -8.66 4.32 -17.48
C PRO A 98 -8.68 2.90 -18.06
N PRO A 99 -9.13 1.90 -17.28
CA PRO A 99 -9.17 0.52 -17.74
C PRO A 99 -10.21 0.39 -18.87
N ASP A 100 -9.92 -0.44 -19.86
CA ASP A 100 -10.93 -0.82 -20.85
C ASP A 100 -12.07 -1.55 -20.12
N THR A 101 -13.30 -1.12 -20.38
CA THR A 101 -14.54 -1.58 -19.71
C THR A 101 -14.80 -3.10 -19.81
N ASP A 102 -14.05 -3.82 -20.65
CA ASP A 102 -14.18 -5.27 -20.86
C ASP A 102 -13.33 -6.14 -19.92
N ILE A 103 -12.37 -5.57 -19.16
CA ILE A 103 -11.46 -6.33 -18.28
C ILE A 103 -12.16 -6.75 -16.96
N GLY A 104 -13.43 -6.39 -16.79
CA GLY A 104 -14.18 -6.60 -15.54
C GLY A 104 -14.65 -8.03 -15.25
N ARG A 105 -14.46 -9.00 -16.15
CA ARG A 105 -15.08 -10.32 -15.94
C ARG A 105 -14.25 -11.35 -15.18
N GLN A 106 -12.92 -11.27 -15.13
CA GLN A 106 -12.10 -12.34 -14.50
C GLN A 106 -10.74 -11.87 -13.94
N SER A 107 -10.63 -10.64 -13.40
CA SER A 107 -9.38 -10.13 -12.81
C SER A 107 -8.75 -11.06 -11.77
N TRP A 108 -9.56 -11.82 -11.02
CA TRP A 108 -9.07 -12.82 -10.06
C TRP A 108 -8.42 -14.05 -10.73
N ILE A 109 -8.88 -14.49 -11.91
CA ILE A 109 -8.26 -15.59 -12.68
C ILE A 109 -6.97 -15.12 -13.33
N GLU A 110 -6.98 -13.90 -13.88
CA GLU A 110 -5.77 -13.28 -14.42
C GLU A 110 -4.71 -13.12 -13.32
N ASN A 111 -5.10 -12.73 -12.11
CA ASN A 111 -4.20 -12.67 -10.96
C ASN A 111 -3.67 -14.05 -10.55
N LEU A 112 -4.49 -15.11 -10.64
CA LEU A 112 -4.07 -16.48 -10.32
C LEU A 112 -3.04 -17.03 -11.34
N ASN A 113 -3.21 -16.69 -12.62
CA ASN A 113 -2.35 -17.15 -13.71
C ASN A 113 -1.17 -16.21 -13.98
N ARG A 114 -1.09 -15.07 -13.29
CA ARG A 114 -0.03 -14.08 -13.49
C ARG A 114 1.28 -14.63 -12.93
N ASP A 115 2.35 -14.44 -13.70
CA ASP A 115 3.69 -14.65 -13.19
C ASP A 115 3.95 -13.68 -12.02
N PRO A 116 4.20 -14.19 -10.79
CA PRO A 116 4.44 -13.34 -9.61
C PRO A 116 5.70 -12.47 -9.75
N ASN A 117 6.50 -12.73 -10.78
CA ASN A 117 7.71 -11.99 -11.12
C ASN A 117 7.47 -10.76 -12.02
N SER A 118 6.25 -10.60 -12.55
CA SER A 118 5.87 -9.54 -13.49
C SER A 118 5.28 -8.30 -12.79
N PRO A 119 5.61 -7.07 -13.23
CA PRO A 119 4.97 -5.85 -12.75
C PRO A 119 3.44 -5.92 -12.73
N GLU A 120 2.83 -5.44 -11.65
CA GLU A 120 1.39 -5.33 -11.51
C GLU A 120 0.98 -3.86 -11.51
N LEU A 121 -0.05 -3.52 -12.29
CA LEU A 121 -0.74 -2.24 -12.20
C LEU A 121 -2.11 -2.50 -11.58
N ARG A 122 -2.35 -1.97 -10.38
CA ARG A 122 -3.62 -2.10 -9.66
C ARG A 122 -4.36 -0.78 -9.70
N MET A 123 -5.54 -0.79 -10.34
CA MET A 123 -6.38 0.40 -10.43
C MET A 123 -6.99 0.69 -9.07
N MET A 124 -6.96 1.96 -8.66
CA MET A 124 -7.70 2.41 -7.48
C MET A 124 -9.16 2.61 -7.84
N HIS A 125 -10.03 2.48 -6.83
CA HIS A 125 -11.46 2.66 -6.97
C HIS A 125 -11.88 4.03 -6.50
N HIS A 126 -12.80 4.66 -7.23
CA HIS A 126 -13.37 5.92 -6.78
C HIS A 126 -14.22 5.70 -5.52
N ALA A 127 -14.06 6.55 -4.50
CA ALA A 127 -14.71 6.33 -3.21
C ALA A 127 -16.25 6.33 -3.31
N GLU A 128 -16.84 7.05 -4.27
CA GLU A 128 -18.29 7.03 -4.51
C GLU A 128 -18.84 5.63 -4.82
N GLY A 129 -18.02 4.77 -5.44
CA GLY A 129 -18.36 3.37 -5.73
C GLY A 129 -18.07 2.41 -4.58
N HIS A 130 -17.54 2.89 -3.45
CA HIS A 130 -17.11 2.06 -2.33
C HIS A 130 -17.68 2.58 -1.00
N PRO A 131 -18.91 2.17 -0.62
CA PRO A 131 -19.68 2.83 0.44
C PRO A 131 -19.10 2.68 1.86
N ASP A 132 -18.31 1.63 2.12
CA ASP A 132 -17.71 1.37 3.45
C ASP A 132 -16.20 1.12 3.36
N PRO A 133 -15.39 2.15 3.08
CA PRO A 133 -13.95 2.04 2.92
C PRO A 133 -13.20 2.17 4.26
N VAL A 134 -13.86 2.04 5.42
CA VAL A 134 -13.23 2.32 6.72
C VAL A 134 -11.98 1.47 6.94
N GLY A 135 -10.88 2.13 7.28
CA GLY A 135 -9.56 1.53 7.44
C GLY A 135 -8.81 1.26 6.14
N ALA A 136 -9.46 1.34 4.98
CA ALA A 136 -8.77 1.24 3.69
C ALA A 136 -7.81 2.42 3.49
N ARG A 137 -6.74 2.17 2.74
CA ARG A 137 -5.83 3.22 2.32
C ARG A 137 -6.48 4.03 1.21
N VAL A 138 -6.25 5.33 1.25
CA VAL A 138 -6.83 6.27 0.29
C VAL A 138 -5.79 7.24 -0.23
N VAL A 139 -6.08 7.79 -1.40
CA VAL A 139 -5.37 8.91 -2.02
C VAL A 139 -6.37 10.02 -2.27
N VAL A 140 -5.98 11.25 -1.97
CA VAL A 140 -6.76 12.43 -2.32
C VAL A 140 -6.10 13.09 -3.52
N VAL A 141 -6.87 13.27 -4.59
CA VAL A 141 -6.41 13.89 -5.84
C VAL A 141 -6.99 15.30 -5.94
N GLY A 142 -6.13 16.30 -5.77
CA GLY A 142 -6.42 17.72 -5.96
C GLY A 142 -5.34 18.39 -6.84
N GLU A 143 -4.91 19.59 -6.45
CA GLU A 143 -3.74 20.25 -7.06
C GLU A 143 -2.45 19.45 -6.83
N VAL A 144 -2.37 18.79 -5.67
CA VAL A 144 -1.32 17.86 -5.29
C VAL A 144 -1.98 16.52 -4.97
N VAL A 145 -1.28 15.42 -5.26
CA VAL A 145 -1.70 14.08 -4.87
C VAL A 145 -1.22 13.83 -3.45
N GLU A 146 -2.15 13.63 -2.52
CA GLU A 146 -1.84 13.28 -1.13
C GLU A 146 -1.99 11.78 -0.90
N THR A 147 -0.95 11.18 -0.34
CA THR A 147 -0.83 9.74 -0.10
C THR A 147 -0.62 9.47 1.39
N ASP A 148 -0.51 8.19 1.77
CA ASP A 148 -0.34 7.76 3.18
C ASP A 148 -1.52 8.26 4.05
N LEU A 149 -2.73 8.08 3.53
CA LEU A 149 -3.98 8.40 4.20
C LEU A 149 -4.82 7.13 4.37
N ARG A 150 -5.70 7.13 5.38
CA ARG A 150 -6.71 6.09 5.59
C ARG A 150 -8.09 6.69 5.74
N ALA A 151 -9.08 5.98 5.22
CA ALA A 151 -10.49 6.30 5.42
C ALA A 151 -10.91 6.00 6.86
N VAL A 152 -11.59 6.95 7.48
CA VAL A 152 -12.03 6.90 8.89
C VAL A 152 -13.53 6.69 9.00
N SER A 153 -14.27 7.01 7.95
CA SER A 153 -15.73 6.88 7.92
C SER A 153 -16.20 6.19 6.65
N PRO A 154 -17.43 5.63 6.67
CA PRO A 154 -18.19 5.35 5.47
C PRO A 154 -18.35 6.63 4.62
N VAL A 155 -18.67 6.44 3.33
CA VAL A 155 -19.07 7.57 2.47
C VAL A 155 -20.45 8.05 2.90
N ARG A 156 -20.62 9.36 3.06
CA ARG A 156 -21.84 9.99 3.55
C ARG A 156 -22.26 11.15 2.67
N MET A 157 -23.55 11.38 2.55
CA MET A 157 -24.10 12.55 1.87
C MET A 157 -24.01 13.77 2.80
N THR A 158 -23.56 14.88 2.24
CA THR A 158 -23.55 16.21 2.89
C THR A 158 -24.92 16.88 2.75
N ASP A 159 -25.13 17.97 3.49
CA ASP A 159 -26.37 18.75 3.42
C ASP A 159 -26.64 19.34 2.02
N ASN A 160 -25.60 19.48 1.19
CA ASN A 160 -25.68 19.97 -0.18
C ASN A 160 -25.91 18.86 -1.23
N GLY A 161 -26.03 17.60 -0.80
CA GLY A 161 -26.22 16.45 -1.70
C GLY A 161 -24.93 15.88 -2.29
N GLU A 162 -23.76 16.40 -1.93
CA GLU A 162 -22.46 15.84 -2.35
C GLU A 162 -22.06 14.67 -1.44
N LEU A 163 -21.31 13.71 -1.98
CA LEU A 163 -20.74 12.62 -1.19
C LEU A 163 -19.39 13.05 -0.59
N ALA A 164 -19.18 12.73 0.68
CA ALA A 164 -17.97 13.05 1.44
C ALA A 164 -17.53 11.87 2.31
N ILE A 165 -16.25 11.88 2.65
CA ILE A 165 -15.59 10.87 3.47
C ILE A 165 -14.59 11.55 4.41
N THR A 166 -14.47 11.03 5.63
CA THR A 166 -13.43 11.45 6.56
C THR A 166 -12.15 10.65 6.33
N VAL A 167 -11.03 11.34 6.20
CA VAL A 167 -9.69 10.76 6.04
C VAL A 167 -8.76 11.22 7.16
N MET A 168 -7.69 10.46 7.38
CA MET A 168 -6.64 10.76 8.36
C MET A 168 -5.29 10.31 7.81
N ALA A 169 -4.21 10.97 8.22
CA ALA A 169 -2.85 10.48 7.96
C ALA A 169 -2.68 9.06 8.52
N GLU A 170 -2.13 8.16 7.72
CA GLU A 170 -1.95 6.74 8.06
C GLU A 170 -1.12 6.56 9.33
N ARG A 171 -0.11 7.41 9.55
CA ARG A 171 0.70 7.41 10.76
C ARG A 171 -0.12 7.59 12.04
N ASP A 172 -1.17 8.42 11.96
CA ASP A 172 -2.03 8.76 13.09
C ASP A 172 -3.14 7.73 13.24
N TRP A 173 -3.62 7.17 12.12
CA TRP A 173 -4.61 6.11 12.10
C TRP A 173 -4.21 4.92 12.97
N TYR A 174 -2.97 4.44 12.88
CA TYR A 174 -2.51 3.28 13.65
C TYR A 174 -2.57 3.48 15.16
N ARG A 175 -2.46 4.73 15.63
CA ARG A 175 -2.61 5.08 17.05
C ARG A 175 -4.07 5.31 17.40
N TRP A 176 -4.77 6.08 16.57
CA TRP A 176 -6.16 6.46 16.78
C TRP A 176 -7.12 5.26 16.75
N ALA A 177 -6.98 4.36 15.78
CA ALA A 177 -7.84 3.18 15.63
C ALA A 177 -7.66 2.12 16.74
N ARG A 178 -6.68 2.28 17.63
CA ARG A 178 -6.51 1.41 18.79
C ARG A 178 -7.52 1.74 19.88
N ASP A 179 -7.66 3.03 20.18
CA ASP A 179 -8.38 3.52 21.36
C ASP A 179 -9.64 4.34 21.00
N TYR A 180 -9.84 4.65 19.71
CA TYR A 180 -10.93 5.47 19.18
C TYR A 180 -11.30 6.64 20.12
N PRO A 181 -10.32 7.52 20.43
CA PRO A 181 -10.55 8.60 21.39
C PRO A 181 -11.71 9.48 20.92
N ALA A 182 -12.53 9.93 21.88
CA ALA A 182 -13.69 10.77 21.60
C ALA A 182 -13.30 12.16 21.07
N GLU A 183 -12.07 12.61 21.32
CA GLU A 183 -11.56 13.88 20.80
C GLU A 183 -11.15 13.76 19.32
N PRO A 184 -11.51 14.73 18.47
CA PRO A 184 -11.12 14.73 17.07
C PRO A 184 -9.59 14.87 16.93
N HIS A 185 -8.97 13.96 16.19
CA HIS A 185 -7.53 14.01 15.94
C HIS A 185 -7.17 15.19 15.01
N PRO A 186 -6.07 15.92 15.22
CA PRO A 186 -5.72 17.11 14.42
C PRO A 186 -5.57 16.88 12.91
N THR A 187 -5.27 15.65 12.48
CA THR A 187 -5.13 15.27 11.07
C THR A 187 -6.40 14.67 10.47
N LEU A 188 -7.47 14.57 11.25
CA LEU A 188 -8.78 14.16 10.78
C LEU A 188 -9.40 15.31 9.98
N ARG A 189 -9.80 15.02 8.75
CA ARG A 189 -10.51 15.99 7.90
C ARG A 189 -11.48 15.30 6.96
N TRP A 190 -12.46 16.06 6.48
CA TRP A 190 -13.41 15.59 5.47
C TRP A 190 -12.90 15.94 4.07
N GLU A 191 -13.20 15.07 3.12
CA GLU A 191 -12.89 15.23 1.70
C GLU A 191 -14.12 14.88 0.86
N LEU A 192 -14.28 15.55 -0.28
CA LEU A 192 -15.29 15.17 -1.26
C LEU A 192 -14.94 13.81 -1.85
N ALA A 193 -15.88 12.85 -1.84
CA ALA A 193 -15.67 11.51 -2.36
C ALA A 193 -15.24 11.53 -3.84
N ALA A 194 -15.71 12.53 -4.61
CA ALA A 194 -15.26 12.90 -5.96
C ALA A 194 -13.72 12.95 -6.15
N ARG A 195 -12.98 13.25 -5.08
CA ARG A 195 -11.51 13.42 -5.09
C ARG A 195 -10.76 12.27 -4.43
N VAL A 196 -11.48 11.33 -3.82
CA VAL A 196 -10.88 10.25 -3.02
C VAL A 196 -10.88 8.95 -3.82
N TRP A 197 -9.72 8.32 -3.84
CA TRP A 197 -9.49 7.03 -4.47
C TRP A 197 -9.05 6.03 -3.41
N VAL A 198 -9.66 4.86 -3.39
CA VAL A 198 -9.44 3.78 -2.44
C VAL A 198 -8.61 2.68 -3.10
N GLU A 199 -7.62 2.15 -2.38
CA GLU A 199 -6.81 1.00 -2.83
C GLU A 199 -7.58 -0.33 -2.87
#